data_AF-A0A1W9L1P4-F1
#
_entry.id   AF-A0A1W9L1P4-F1
#
_cell.length_a   1.000
_cell.length_b   1.000
_cell.length_c   1.000
_cell.angle_alpha   90.00
_cell.angle_beta   90.00
_cell.angle_gamma   90.00
#
_symmetry.space_group_name_H-M   'P 1'
#
loop_
_entity.id
_entity.type
_entity.pdbx_description
1 polymer ?
#
loop_
_entity_poly.entity_id
_entity_poly.type
_entity_poly.pdbx_seq_one_letter_code
_entity_poly.pdbx_strand_id
1 'polypeptide(L)'
;MPTFRSKLSPTGQKEILDRPLTLGIDTGYKIIGVSVMSSDKELLSAEIQLRTDVSEKLIDKHMYRRNRRNRLRYRQPRFLNRKNAISLAPSVLHKINSHLRIIKWVNSFLPM
;
A
#
# COMPACT_ATOMS: atom_id res chain seq x y z
N MET A 1 -11.35 -6.57 3.74
CA MET A 1 -10.18 -6.93 4.56
C MET A 1 -9.76 -8.33 4.10
N PRO A 2 -8.54 -8.56 3.62
CA PRO A 2 -8.13 -9.91 3.28
C PRO A 2 -8.03 -10.72 4.58
N THR A 3 -8.78 -11.80 4.67
CA THR A 3 -8.76 -12.74 5.79
C THR A 3 -7.51 -13.62 5.67
N PHE A 4 -6.55 -13.44 6.57
CA PHE A 4 -5.35 -14.28 6.66
C PHE A 4 -5.48 -15.25 7.83
N ARG A 5 -5.33 -16.54 7.53
CA ARG A 5 -5.32 -17.64 8.51
C ARG A 5 -3.88 -17.92 8.90
N SER A 6 -3.37 -17.25 9.93
CA SER A 6 -2.08 -17.60 10.51
C SER A 6 -2.23 -18.83 11.41
N LYS A 7 -1.39 -19.84 11.23
CA LYS A 7 -1.17 -20.89 12.23
C LYS A 7 -0.09 -20.38 13.18
N LEU A 8 -0.48 -19.72 14.27
CA LEU A 8 0.43 -19.47 15.39
C LEU A 8 0.56 -20.77 16.20
N SER A 9 1.77 -21.31 16.36
CA SER A 9 2.01 -22.42 17.29
C SER A 9 2.04 -21.89 18.74
N PRO A 10 1.45 -22.58 19.73
CA PRO A 10 1.02 -21.90 20.96
C PRO A 10 2.09 -21.68 22.04
N THR A 11 3.33 -22.16 21.89
CA THR A 11 4.16 -22.45 23.08
C THR A 11 5.41 -21.57 23.27
N GLY A 12 5.65 -20.54 22.44
CA GLY A 12 6.89 -19.73 22.49
C GLY A 12 6.73 -18.22 22.75
N GLN A 13 5.53 -17.74 23.08
CA GLN A 13 5.15 -16.33 22.89
C GLN A 13 5.92 -15.31 23.76
N LYS A 14 6.55 -15.71 24.87
CA LYS A 14 7.27 -14.79 25.77
C LYS A 14 8.80 -14.73 25.57
N GLU A 15 9.46 -15.82 25.17
CA GLU A 15 10.92 -15.85 24.99
C GLU A 15 11.39 -15.23 23.66
N ILE A 16 10.46 -15.03 22.71
CA ILE A 16 10.75 -14.49 21.37
C ILE A 16 10.76 -12.95 21.35
N LEU A 17 10.09 -12.29 22.30
CA LEU A 17 9.90 -10.82 22.33
C LEU A 17 11.14 -10.05 22.78
N ASP A 18 12.05 -10.66 23.56
CA ASP A 18 13.27 -10.00 24.04
C ASP A 18 14.42 -10.01 23.02
N ARG A 19 14.20 -10.58 21.83
CA ARG A 19 15.21 -10.71 20.78
C ARG A 19 14.94 -9.74 19.63
N PRO A 20 15.99 -9.25 18.95
CA PRO A 20 15.83 -8.38 17.79
C PRO A 20 15.11 -9.14 16.68
N LEU A 21 13.97 -8.58 16.27
CA LEU A 21 13.15 -9.13 15.20
C LEU A 21 13.42 -8.37 13.90
N THR A 22 13.56 -9.09 12.79
CA THR A 22 13.80 -8.49 11.47
C THR A 22 12.55 -8.62 10.61
N LEU A 23 12.08 -7.50 10.07
CA LEU A 23 10.95 -7.42 9.13
C LEU A 23 11.48 -7.41 7.69
N GLY A 24 11.24 -8.49 6.96
CA GLY A 24 11.43 -8.56 5.51
C GLY A 24 10.17 -8.12 4.78
N ILE A 25 10.30 -7.17 3.86
CA ILE A 25 9.21 -6.76 2.96
C ILE A 25 9.70 -6.87 1.53
N ASP A 26 9.11 -7.77 0.76
CA ASP A 26 9.34 -7.86 -0.68
C ASP A 26 8.20 -7.19 -1.46
N THR A 27 8.55 -6.19 -2.26
CA THR A 27 7.57 -5.27 -2.87
C THR A 27 7.25 -5.66 -4.30
N GLY A 28 6.31 -6.58 -4.50
CA GLY A 28 5.74 -6.83 -5.82
C GLY A 28 4.75 -5.75 -6.27
N TYR A 29 4.34 -5.80 -7.54
CA TYR A 29 3.34 -4.87 -8.11
C TYR A 29 1.93 -5.13 -7.55
N LYS A 30 1.53 -6.40 -7.49
CA LYS A 30 0.19 -6.83 -7.04
C LYS A 30 0.23 -7.52 -5.68
N ILE A 31 1.33 -8.18 -5.34
CA ILE A 31 1.47 -8.97 -4.11
C ILE A 31 2.70 -8.43 -3.38
N ILE A 32 2.56 -8.19 -2.09
CA ILE A 32 3.67 -7.89 -1.18
C ILE A 32 3.91 -9.12 -0.32
N GLY A 33 5.15 -9.64 -0.33
CA GLY A 33 5.58 -10.64 0.62
C GLY A 33 6.03 -9.97 1.91
N VAL A 34 5.55 -10.47 3.05
CA VAL A 34 5.93 -9.99 4.38
C VAL A 34 6.42 -11.17 5.19
N SER A 35 7.66 -11.09 5.67
CA SER A 35 8.25 -12.09 6.56
C SER A 35 8.77 -11.43 7.84
N VAL A 36 8.57 -12.10 8.97
CA VAL A 36 9.15 -11.70 10.24
C VAL A 36 10.04 -12.82 10.76
N MET A 37 11.31 -12.50 11.00
CA MET A 37 12.32 -13.45 11.46
C MET A 37 12.85 -13.06 12.84
N SER A 38 13.11 -14.05 13.68
CA SER A 38 13.86 -13.90 14.94
C SER A 38 15.07 -14.82 14.90
N SER A 39 16.28 -14.24 14.91
CA SER A 39 17.58 -14.93 14.82
C SER A 39 17.66 -15.95 13.67
N ASP A 40 17.10 -17.15 13.85
CA ASP A 40 17.15 -18.27 12.87
C ASP A 40 15.78 -18.90 12.59
N LYS A 41 14.66 -18.33 13.07
CA LYS A 41 13.31 -18.86 12.85
C LYS A 41 12.37 -17.83 12.25
N GLU A 42 11.61 -18.25 11.24
CA GLU A 42 10.50 -17.49 10.67
C GLU A 42 9.28 -17.59 11.59
N LEU A 43 8.76 -16.43 12.01
CA LEU A 43 7.63 -16.31 12.94
C LEU A 43 6.32 -16.05 12.22
N LEU A 44 6.39 -15.26 11.15
CA LEU A 44 5.23 -14.85 10.38
C LEU A 44 5.62 -14.75 8.91
N SER A 45 4.78 -15.33 8.06
CA SER A 45 4.83 -15.20 6.61
C SER A 45 3.44 -14.82 6.12
N ALA A 46 3.33 -13.77 5.33
CA ALA A 46 2.06 -13.29 4.80
C ALA A 46 2.22 -12.71 3.38
N GLU A 47 1.21 -12.91 2.55
CA GLU A 47 1.14 -12.35 1.20
C GLU A 47 0.01 -11.34 1.10
N ILE A 48 0.32 -10.06 0.89
CA ILE A 48 -0.70 -9.01 0.89
C ILE A 48 -0.99 -8.59 -0.53
N GLN A 49 -2.23 -8.81 -0.98
CA GLN A 49 -2.69 -8.32 -2.28
C GLN A 49 -2.94 -6.81 -2.23
N LEU A 50 -2.20 -6.07 -3.07
CA LEU A 50 -2.37 -4.65 -3.31
C LEU A 50 -3.51 -4.35 -4.28
N ARG A 51 -4.01 -3.13 -4.19
CA ARG A 51 -5.03 -2.59 -5.07
C ARG A 51 -4.42 -2.11 -6.39
N THR A 52 -4.93 -2.59 -7.52
CA THR A 52 -4.36 -2.35 -8.87
C THR A 52 -5.21 -1.45 -9.79
N ASP A 53 -6.48 -1.20 -9.44
CA ASP A 53 -7.47 -0.43 -10.23
C ASP A 53 -7.23 1.09 -10.21
N VAL A 54 -6.21 1.58 -9.49
CA VAL A 54 -5.94 3.03 -9.37
C VAL A 54 -5.61 3.65 -10.73
N SER A 55 -4.84 2.95 -11.56
CA SER A 55 -4.44 3.43 -12.89
C SER A 55 -5.66 3.59 -13.81
N GLU A 56 -6.50 2.55 -13.89
CA GLU A 56 -7.74 2.53 -14.68
C GLU A 56 -8.68 3.67 -14.26
N LYS A 57 -8.90 3.85 -12.95
CA LYS A 57 -9.74 4.95 -12.43
C LYS A 57 -9.20 6.34 -12.75
N LEU A 58 -7.87 6.51 -12.84
CA LEU A 58 -7.28 7.78 -13.26
C LEU A 58 -7.48 8.03 -14.76
N ILE A 59 -7.41 6.98 -15.58
CA ILE A 59 -7.72 7.03 -17.02
C ILE A 59 -9.18 7.41 -17.21
N ASP A 60 -10.11 6.76 -16.51
CA ASP A 60 -11.54 7.06 -16.58
C ASP A 60 -11.84 8.51 -16.16
N LYS A 61 -11.28 8.93 -15.02
CA LYS A 61 -11.39 10.32 -14.54
C LYS A 61 -10.89 11.30 -15.58
N HIS A 62 -9.78 11.00 -16.24
CA HIS A 62 -9.23 11.82 -17.30
C HIS A 62 -10.15 11.87 -18.53
N MET A 63 -10.64 10.72 -18.98
CA MET A 63 -11.56 10.56 -20.10
C MET A 63 -12.87 11.33 -19.87
N TYR A 64 -13.55 11.11 -18.75
CA TYR A 64 -14.79 11.81 -18.43
C TYR A 64 -14.60 13.34 -18.37
N ARG A 65 -13.47 13.78 -17.82
CA ARG A 65 -13.13 15.20 -17.76
C ARG A 65 -12.90 15.80 -19.15
N ARG A 66 -12.26 15.06 -20.07
CA ARG A 66 -12.10 15.48 -21.47
C ARG A 66 -13.45 15.54 -22.19
N ASN A 67 -14.27 14.50 -22.07
CA ASN A 67 -15.59 14.43 -22.69
C ASN A 67 -16.50 15.59 -22.26
N ARG A 68 -16.57 15.89 -20.96
CA ARG A 68 -17.34 17.06 -20.47
C ARG A 68 -16.83 18.37 -21.03
N ARG A 69 -15.50 18.56 -21.15
CA ARG A 69 -14.92 19.79 -21.71
C ARG A 69 -15.20 19.95 -23.19
N ASN A 70 -15.18 18.86 -23.95
CA ASN A 70 -15.42 18.88 -25.41
C ASN A 70 -16.89 19.17 -25.75
N ARG A 71 -17.83 18.89 -24.85
CA ARG A 71 -19.27 19.19 -25.03
C ARG A 71 -19.64 20.65 -24.75
N LEU A 72 -18.75 21.46 -24.18
CA LEU A 72 -19.03 22.87 -23.86
C LEU A 72 -18.77 23.74 -25.10
N ARG A 73 -19.82 24.41 -25.61
CA ARG A 73 -19.75 25.26 -26.81
C ARG A 73 -18.88 26.50 -26.64
N TYR A 74 -18.84 27.07 -25.42
CA TYR A 74 -17.99 28.22 -25.09
C TYR A 74 -17.27 27.95 -23.76
N ARG A 75 -15.94 27.91 -23.77
CA ARG A 75 -15.12 27.70 -22.57
C ARG A 75 -14.00 28.72 -22.51
N GLN A 76 -14.10 29.64 -21.54
CA GLN A 76 -13.04 30.62 -21.27
C GLN A 76 -11.72 29.91 -20.91
N PRO A 77 -10.57 30.37 -21.44
CA PRO A 77 -9.28 29.80 -21.11
C PRO A 77 -8.93 30.09 -19.64
N ARG A 78 -8.32 29.11 -18.95
CA ARG A 78 -8.01 29.18 -17.51
C ARG A 78 -6.50 29.18 -17.25
N PHE A 79 -5.75 30.06 -17.92
CA PHE A 79 -4.28 30.09 -17.83
C PHE A 79 -3.79 30.28 -16.38
N LEU A 80 -4.45 31.16 -15.61
CA LEU A 80 -4.09 31.47 -14.23
C LEU A 80 -4.42 30.35 -13.21
N ASN A 81 -5.30 29.39 -13.57
CA ASN A 81 -5.69 28.29 -12.68
C ASN A 81 -4.87 27.00 -12.89
N ARG A 82 -3.87 27.03 -13.78
CA ARG A 82 -2.91 25.93 -13.94
C ARG A 82 -1.80 26.08 -12.90
N LYS A 83 -2.12 25.88 -11.61
CA LYS A 83 -1.07 25.72 -10.60
C LYS A 83 -0.46 24.33 -10.75
N ASN A 84 0.87 24.26 -10.83
CA ASN A 84 1.61 23.01 -10.73
C ASN A 84 1.47 22.52 -9.29
N ALA A 85 0.58 21.56 -9.05
CA ALA A 85 0.57 20.86 -7.79
C ALA A 85 1.83 19.98 -7.75
N ILE A 86 2.83 20.38 -6.95
CA ILE A 86 3.97 19.53 -6.60
C ILE A 86 3.42 18.48 -5.63
N SER A 87 2.79 17.44 -6.17
CA SER A 87 2.26 16.33 -5.40
C SER A 87 2.68 15.03 -6.05
N LEU A 88 3.01 14.02 -5.24
CA LEU A 88 3.26 12.67 -5.72
C LEU A 88 2.05 12.16 -6.52
N ALA A 89 2.33 11.37 -7.57
CA ALA A 89 1.27 10.71 -8.31
C ALA A 89 0.43 9.84 -7.37
N PRO A 90 -0.91 9.79 -7.53
CA PRO A 90 -1.78 9.01 -6.64
C PRO A 90 -1.41 7.52 -6.56
N SER A 91 -0.85 6.95 -7.62
CA SER A 91 -0.35 5.57 -7.65
C SER A 91 0.85 5.37 -6.72
N VAL A 92 1.82 6.28 -6.75
CA VAL A 92 3.02 6.26 -5.89
C VAL A 92 2.62 6.44 -4.44
N LEU A 93 1.76 7.43 -4.16
CA LEU A 93 1.24 7.67 -2.82
C LEU A 93 0.47 6.45 -2.28
N HIS A 94 -0.31 5.77 -3.13
CA HIS A 94 -1.00 4.55 -2.76
C HIS A 94 -0.03 3.41 -2.40
N LYS A 95 1.06 3.24 -3.17
CA LYS A 95 2.09 2.25 -2.88
C LYS A 95 2.72 2.55 -1.51
N ILE A 96 3.22 3.76 -1.28
CA ILE A 96 3.84 4.18 0.00
C ILE A 96 2.89 3.95 1.18
N ASN A 97 1.65 4.42 1.08
CA ASN A 97 0.67 4.30 2.15
C ASN A 97 0.32 2.83 2.46
N SER A 98 0.30 1.97 1.44
CA SER A 98 0.08 0.53 1.65
C SER A 98 1.22 -0.11 2.44
N HIS A 99 2.47 0.23 2.13
CA HIS A 99 3.63 -0.29 2.86
C HIS A 99 3.63 0.21 4.31
N LEU A 100 3.36 1.49 4.54
CA LEU A 100 3.23 2.04 5.89
C LEU A 100 2.11 1.37 6.70
N ARG A 101 0.98 1.03 6.07
CA ARG A 101 -0.10 0.28 6.73
C ARG A 101 0.34 -1.12 7.13
N ILE A 102 1.09 -1.81 6.28
CA ILE A 102 1.61 -3.15 6.56
C ILE A 102 2.58 -3.10 7.73
N ILE A 103 3.55 -2.19 7.72
CA ILE A 103 4.52 -2.01 8.81
C ILE A 103 3.79 -1.74 10.13
N LYS A 104 2.84 -0.80 10.14
CA LYS A 104 2.04 -0.49 11.34
C LYS A 104 1.22 -1.69 11.82
N TRP A 105 0.69 -2.49 10.89
CA TRP A 105 -0.08 -3.68 11.21
C TRP A 105 0.81 -4.76 11.85
N VAL A 106 1.99 -5.03 11.30
CA VAL A 106 2.96 -5.97 11.88
C VAL A 106 3.39 -5.51 13.27
N ASN A 107 3.72 -4.23 13.42
CA ASN A 107 4.12 -3.64 14.70
C ASN A 107 3.02 -3.70 15.78
N SER A 108 1.77 -3.91 15.39
CA SER A 108 0.66 -4.08 16.34
C SER A 108 0.64 -5.45 17.01
N PHE A 109 1.24 -6.48 16.40
CA PHE A 109 1.26 -7.85 16.95
C PHE A 109 2.61 -8.19 17.59
N LEU A 110 3.69 -7.70 16.98
CA LEU A 110 5.04 -7.89 17.46
C LEU A 110 5.60 -6.47 17.60
N PRO A 111 5.82 -5.96 18.82
CA PRO A 111 6.55 -4.71 18.99
C PRO A 111 7.98 -4.94 18.53
N MET A 112 8.29 -4.49 17.32
CA MET A 112 9.60 -4.61 16.67
C MET A 112 10.44 -3.35 16.90
#